data_AF-A0A1F8LW23-F1
#
_entry.id   AF-A0A1F8LW23-F1
#
_cell.length_a   1.000
_cell.length_b   1.000
_cell.length_c   1.000
_cell.angle_alpha   90.00
_cell.angle_beta   90.00
_cell.angle_gamma   90.00
#
_symmetry.space_group_name_H-M   'P 1'
#
loop_
_entity.id
_entity.type
_entity.pdbx_description
1 polymer ?
#
loop_
_entity_poly.entity_id
_entity_poly.type
_entity_poly.pdbx_seq_one_letter_code
_entity_poly.pdbx_strand_id
1 'polypeptide(L)'
;MLTGFKTYLKVAWACKTPLVLILDKEYTPISTNVLNEIAVGISDKFEYIKNIADCDDAALLFKAGASERKENSVGLIFGKTPNGLHAWNLAVCPEGITEVEPQNARMGKRKGYRPIMVII
;
A
#
# COMPACT_ATOMS: atom_id res chain seq x y z
N MET A 1 17.65 -6.49 -2.57
CA MET A 1 16.64 -7.07 -1.66
C MET A 1 16.83 -6.51 -0.26
N LEU A 2 15.73 -6.32 0.48
CA LEU A 2 15.68 -5.89 1.88
C LEU A 2 15.21 -7.06 2.73
N THR A 3 15.82 -7.27 3.90
CA THR A 3 15.32 -8.27 4.85
C THR A 3 14.01 -7.80 5.48
N GLY A 4 13.18 -8.73 5.95
CA GLY A 4 11.92 -8.41 6.63
C GLY A 4 12.10 -7.44 7.81
N PHE A 5 13.18 -7.59 8.59
CA PHE A 5 13.48 -6.65 9.68
C PHE A 5 13.83 -5.24 9.19
N LYS A 6 14.61 -5.11 8.10
CA LYS A 6 14.88 -3.80 7.49
C LYS A 6 13.61 -3.17 6.91
N THR A 7 12.75 -3.97 6.29
CA THR A 7 11.45 -3.53 5.80
C THR A 7 10.56 -3.06 6.94
N TYR A 8 10.48 -3.82 8.04
CA TYR A 8 9.76 -3.43 9.26
C TYR A 8 10.17 -2.04 9.75
N LEU A 9 11.47 -1.81 9.95
CA LEU A 9 11.95 -0.52 10.45
C LEU A 9 11.61 0.64 9.50
N LYS A 10 11.78 0.44 8.19
CA LYS A 10 11.44 1.46 7.18
C LYS A 10 9.95 1.80 7.20
N VAL A 11 9.10 0.78 7.21
CA VAL A 11 7.65 0.94 7.18
C VAL A 11 7.15 1.55 8.49
N ALA A 12 7.58 1.02 9.63
CA ALA A 12 7.18 1.52 10.94
C ALA A 12 7.54 2.99 11.13
N TRP A 13 8.74 3.39 10.67
CA TRP A 13 9.18 4.78 10.68
C TRP A 13 8.37 5.68 9.76
N ALA A 14 8.18 5.28 8.50
CA ALA A 14 7.46 6.08 7.51
C ALA A 14 5.98 6.26 7.87
N CYS A 15 5.33 5.19 8.32
CA CYS A 15 3.91 5.15 8.69
C CYS A 15 3.65 5.61 10.13
N LYS A 16 4.69 5.83 10.94
CA LYS A 16 4.59 6.21 12.36
C LYS A 16 3.70 5.26 13.19
N THR A 17 3.79 3.97 12.91
CA THR A 17 3.10 2.92 13.66
C THR A 17 4.04 1.74 13.90
N PRO A 18 4.09 1.17 15.13
CA PRO A 18 4.85 -0.06 15.38
C PRO A 18 4.10 -1.32 14.91
N LEU A 19 2.80 -1.20 14.58
CA LEU A 19 1.94 -2.31 14.17
C LEU A 19 2.14 -2.62 12.68
N VAL A 20 3.28 -3.22 12.39
CA VAL A 20 3.65 -3.67 11.04
C VAL A 20 3.81 -5.18 11.06
N LEU A 21 2.96 -5.88 10.32
CA LEU A 21 3.03 -7.31 10.11
C LEU A 21 3.81 -7.58 8.82
N ILE A 22 4.98 -8.21 8.98
CA ILE A 22 5.85 -8.66 7.89
C ILE A 22 5.47 -10.08 7.52
N LEU A 23 5.07 -10.32 6.27
CA LEU A 23 4.65 -11.63 5.78
C LEU A 23 5.78 -12.39 5.05
N ASP A 24 6.75 -11.68 4.48
CA ASP A 24 7.87 -12.27 3.74
C ASP A 24 9.20 -12.11 4.46
N LYS A 25 10.14 -13.01 4.18
CA LYS A 25 11.51 -12.93 4.70
C LYS A 25 12.32 -11.81 4.05
N GLU A 26 12.07 -11.54 2.77
CA GLU A 26 12.81 -10.58 1.96
C GLU A 26 11.88 -9.85 0.99
N TYR A 27 12.22 -8.61 0.67
CA TYR A 27 11.45 -7.72 -0.20
C TYR A 27 12.32 -7.13 -1.30
N THR A 28 11.84 -7.12 -2.52
CA THR A 28 12.48 -6.43 -3.64
C THR A 28 11.80 -5.08 -3.85
N PRO A 29 12.51 -3.95 -3.70
CA PRO A 29 11.89 -2.64 -3.91
C PRO A 29 11.31 -2.51 -5.32
N ILE A 30 10.05 -2.10 -5.40
CA ILE A 30 9.33 -1.92 -6.66
C ILE A 30 9.63 -0.54 -7.25
N SER A 31 9.79 -0.46 -8.58
CA SER A 31 9.95 0.83 -9.26
C SER A 31 8.65 1.63 -9.25
N THR A 32 8.76 2.96 -9.19
CA THR A 32 7.60 3.86 -9.24
C THR A 32 6.79 3.71 -10.53
N ASN A 33 7.42 3.32 -11.65
CA ASN A 33 6.75 3.10 -12.92
C ASN A 33 5.83 1.88 -12.87
N VAL A 34 6.32 0.73 -12.40
CA VAL A 34 5.51 -0.49 -12.23
C VAL A 34 4.40 -0.23 -11.21
N LEU A 35 4.71 0.46 -10.12
CA LEU A 35 3.72 0.86 -9.11
C LEU A 35 2.57 1.68 -9.72
N ASN A 36 2.90 2.67 -10.55
CA ASN A 36 1.94 3.50 -11.24
C ASN A 36 1.09 2.71 -12.24
N GLU A 37 1.69 1.82 -13.02
CA GLU A 37 0.97 0.95 -13.96
C GLU A 37 -0.09 0.09 -13.25
N ILE A 38 0.26 -0.50 -12.10
CA ILE A 38 -0.70 -1.26 -11.29
C ILE A 38 -1.80 -0.32 -10.80
N ALA A 39 -1.45 0.85 -10.28
CA ALA A 39 -2.41 1.80 -9.69
C ALA A 39 -3.45 2.27 -10.71
N VAL A 40 -3.00 2.65 -11.91
CA VAL A 40 -3.88 3.03 -13.02
C VAL A 40 -4.74 1.87 -13.47
N GLY A 41 -4.16 0.67 -13.62
CA GLY A 41 -4.89 -0.52 -14.03
C GLY A 41 -6.02 -0.92 -13.08
N ILE A 42 -5.85 -0.66 -11.77
CA ILE A 42 -6.92 -0.82 -10.78
C ILE A 42 -7.92 0.33 -10.84
N SER A 43 -7.46 1.59 -10.85
CA SER A 43 -8.37 2.75 -10.82
C SER A 43 -9.32 2.80 -12.03
N ASP A 44 -8.87 2.36 -13.20
CA ASP A 44 -9.67 2.36 -14.42
C ASP A 44 -10.82 1.33 -14.40
N LYS A 45 -10.71 0.32 -13.55
CA LYS A 45 -11.65 -0.81 -13.49
C LYS A 45 -12.47 -0.84 -12.21
N PHE A 46 -12.00 -0.17 -11.16
CA PHE A 46 -12.59 -0.27 -9.85
C PHE A 46 -13.79 0.68 -9.71
N GLU A 47 -14.98 0.11 -9.53
CA GLU A 47 -16.19 0.85 -9.20
C GLU A 47 -16.46 0.81 -7.70
N TYR A 48 -16.52 1.98 -7.06
CA TYR A 48 -16.80 2.05 -5.63
C TYR A 48 -18.26 1.74 -5.32
N ILE A 49 -18.49 0.71 -4.51
CA ILE A 49 -19.80 0.34 -4.00
C ILE A 49 -19.69 0.21 -2.47
N LYS A 50 -20.39 1.09 -1.75
CA LYS A 50 -20.31 1.17 -0.30
C LYS A 50 -20.54 -0.19 0.38
N ASN A 51 -19.59 -0.64 1.19
CA ASN A 51 -19.57 -1.90 1.95
C ASN A 51 -19.59 -3.19 1.09
N ILE A 52 -19.39 -3.10 -0.22
CA ILE A 52 -19.41 -4.26 -1.14
C ILE A 52 -18.12 -4.31 -1.97
N ALA A 53 -17.72 -3.15 -2.49
CA ALA A 53 -16.49 -2.93 -3.22
C ALA A 53 -15.97 -1.57 -2.78
N ASP A 54 -15.40 -1.49 -1.58
CA ASP A 54 -14.99 -0.23 -0.98
C ASP A 54 -13.47 -0.09 -0.84
N CYS A 55 -12.98 0.65 0.16
CA CYS A 55 -11.57 1.04 0.19
C CYS A 55 -10.61 -0.15 0.42
N ASP A 56 -11.04 -1.14 1.18
CA ASP A 56 -10.31 -2.37 1.46
C ASP A 56 -10.25 -3.30 0.24
N ASP A 57 -11.36 -3.46 -0.48
CA ASP A 57 -11.38 -4.23 -1.73
C ASP A 57 -10.43 -3.65 -2.78
N ALA A 58 -10.43 -2.32 -2.95
CA ALA A 58 -9.49 -1.65 -3.84
C ALA A 58 -8.03 -1.90 -3.41
N ALA A 59 -7.76 -1.86 -2.10
CA ALA A 59 -6.43 -2.09 -1.56
C ALA A 59 -5.96 -3.54 -1.73
N LEU A 60 -6.87 -4.50 -1.58
CA LEU A 60 -6.63 -5.92 -1.81
C LEU A 60 -6.38 -6.21 -3.30
N LEU A 61 -7.19 -5.66 -4.21
CA LEU A 61 -6.99 -5.79 -5.65
C LEU A 61 -5.64 -5.21 -6.09
N PHE A 62 -5.22 -4.09 -5.49
CA PHE A 62 -3.90 -3.52 -5.75
C PHE A 62 -2.77 -4.44 -5.30
N LYS A 63 -2.86 -5.04 -4.09
CA LYS A 63 -1.86 -6.02 -3.62
C LYS A 63 -1.86 -7.27 -4.50
N ALA A 64 -3.01 -7.73 -4.97
CA ALA A 64 -3.12 -8.84 -5.91
C ALA A 64 -2.46 -8.51 -7.26
N GLY A 65 -2.72 -7.33 -7.82
CA GLY A 65 -2.09 -6.86 -9.06
C GLY A 65 -0.56 -6.74 -8.96
N ALA A 66 -0.03 -6.36 -7.80
CA ALA A 66 1.41 -6.42 -7.53
C ALA A 66 1.93 -7.87 -7.54
N SER A 67 1.21 -8.79 -6.88
CA SER A 67 1.56 -10.21 -6.86
C SER A 67 1.55 -10.84 -8.25
N GLU A 68 0.62 -10.48 -9.13
CA GLU A 68 0.58 -10.94 -10.53
C GLU A 68 1.83 -10.53 -11.31
N ARG A 69 2.41 -9.38 -10.95
CA ARG A 69 3.69 -8.89 -11.49
C ARG A 69 4.92 -9.41 -10.74
N LYS A 70 4.72 -10.31 -9.77
CA LYS A 70 5.77 -10.87 -8.90
C LYS A 70 6.45 -9.81 -8.02
N GLU A 71 5.71 -8.76 -7.67
CA GLU A 71 6.15 -7.71 -6.78
C GLU A 71 5.64 -7.96 -5.37
N ASN A 72 6.55 -8.13 -4.40
CA ASN A 72 6.18 -8.45 -3.02
C ASN A 72 6.37 -7.26 -2.05
N SER A 73 6.84 -6.12 -2.54
CA SER A 73 7.08 -4.90 -1.74
C SER A 73 5.86 -3.99 -1.59
N VAL A 74 4.66 -4.50 -1.86
CA VAL A 74 3.38 -3.78 -1.72
C VAL A 74 2.61 -4.28 -0.50
N GLY A 75 2.20 -3.35 0.35
CA GLY A 75 1.45 -3.60 1.58
C GLY A 75 0.07 -2.94 1.60
N LEU A 76 -0.70 -3.30 2.61
CA LEU A 76 -2.00 -2.75 2.99
C LEU A 76 -1.82 -1.87 4.22
N ILE A 77 -2.43 -0.70 4.22
CA ILE A 77 -2.54 0.17 5.39
C ILE A 77 -4.02 0.24 5.79
N PHE A 78 -4.29 0.01 7.07
CA PHE A 78 -5.55 0.35 7.71
C PHE A 78 -5.34 1.51 8.67
N GLY A 79 -6.16 2.55 8.56
CA GLY A 79 -5.95 3.77 9.34
C GLY A 79 -7.15 4.69 9.41
N LYS A 80 -6.90 5.88 9.94
CA LYS A 80 -7.88 6.98 10.01
C LYS A 80 -7.52 8.06 8.99
N THR A 81 -8.55 8.63 8.38
CA THR A 81 -8.50 9.79 7.50
C THR A 81 -9.43 10.87 8.06
N PRO A 82 -9.46 12.09 7.49
CA PRO A 82 -10.46 13.09 7.86
C PRO A 82 -11.92 12.62 7.72
N ASN A 83 -12.17 11.61 6.88
CA ASN A 83 -13.51 11.12 6.56
C ASN A 83 -13.90 9.82 7.30
N GLY A 84 -13.02 9.28 8.15
CA GLY A 84 -13.28 8.04 8.89
C GLY A 84 -12.18 6.99 8.72
N LEU A 85 -12.54 5.72 8.93
CA LEU A 85 -11.64 4.60 8.66
C LEU A 85 -11.44 4.44 7.15
N HIS A 86 -10.23 4.08 6.74
CA HIS A 86 -9.88 3.90 5.34
C HIS A 86 -8.81 2.82 5.22
N ALA A 87 -8.85 2.10 4.11
CA ALA A 87 -7.79 1.21 3.68
C ALA A 87 -7.15 1.75 2.40
N TRP A 88 -5.82 1.69 2.33
CA TRP A 88 -5.04 2.08 1.15
C TRP A 88 -3.74 1.28 1.13
N ASN A 89 -2.82 1.58 0.22
CA ASN A 89 -1.60 0.81 0.07
C ASN A 89 -0.35 1.62 0.37
N LEU A 90 0.74 0.88 0.59
CA LEU A 90 2.08 1.40 0.47
C LEU A 90 2.93 0.49 -0.40
N ALA A 91 4.04 1.04 -0.88
CA ALA A 91 5.08 0.31 -1.54
C ALA A 91 6.45 0.70 -0.96
N VAL A 92 7.33 -0.29 -0.88
CA VAL A 92 8.75 -0.06 -0.62
C VAL A 92 9.44 0.16 -1.95
N CYS A 93 9.78 1.40 -2.26
CA CYS A 93 10.50 1.81 -3.46
C CYS A 93 12.00 2.03 -3.17
N PRO A 94 12.86 2.12 -4.19
CA PRO A 94 14.27 2.48 -4.01
C PRO A 94 14.46 3.79 -3.23
N GLU A 95 13.60 4.78 -3.47
CA GLU A 95 13.66 6.13 -2.90
C GLU A 95 13.07 6.23 -1.49
N GLY A 96 12.28 5.24 -1.07
CA GLY A 96 11.59 5.27 0.22
C GLY A 96 10.25 4.52 0.23
N ILE A 97 9.38 4.90 1.16
CA ILE A 97 8.02 4.37 1.24
C ILE A 97 7.08 5.31 0.49
N THR A 98 6.33 4.77 -0.46
CA THR A 98 5.32 5.50 -1.25
C THR A 98 3.94 4.99 -0.87
N GLU A 99 3.06 5.86 -0.40
CA GLU A 99 1.65 5.54 -0.20
C GLU A 99 0.90 5.62 -1.54
N VAL A 100 -0.09 4.75 -1.73
CA VAL A 100 -0.90 4.66 -2.95
C VAL A 100 -2.37 4.61 -2.58
N GLU A 101 -3.17 5.45 -3.24
CA GLU A 101 -4.63 5.32 -3.27
C GLU A 101 -5.02 4.58 -4.56
N PRO A 102 -5.39 3.30 -4.47
CA PRO A 102 -5.70 2.50 -5.65
C PRO A 102 -6.98 2.95 -6.36
N GLN A 103 -7.92 3.59 -5.65
CA GLN A 103 -9.19 4.06 -6.22
C GLN A 103 -9.05 5.19 -7.24
N ASN A 104 -7.94 5.93 -7.20
CA ASN A 104 -7.71 7.07 -8.12
C ASN A 104 -6.24 7.21 -8.55
N ALA A 105 -5.47 6.14 -8.41
CA ALA A 105 -4.05 6.04 -8.76
C ALA A 105 -3.14 7.14 -8.17
N ARG A 106 -3.58 7.87 -7.14
CA ARG A 106 -2.76 8.93 -6.54
C ARG A 106 -1.67 8.30 -5.67
N MET A 107 -0.44 8.70 -5.91
CA MET A 107 0.73 8.27 -5.14
C MET A 107 1.28 9.41 -4.28
N GLY A 108 1.94 9.03 -3.19
CA GLY A 108 2.56 9.95 -2.26
C GLY A 108 1.79 10.13 -0.96
N LYS A 109 2.45 10.76 0.02
CA LYS A 109 1.94 10.91 1.38
C LYS A 109 0.71 11.81 1.43
N ARG A 110 -0.35 11.36 2.12
CA ARG A 110 -1.58 12.14 2.27
C ARG A 110 -1.64 12.90 3.59
N LYS A 111 -2.08 14.16 3.53
CA LYS A 111 -2.28 15.00 4.72
C LYS A 111 -3.50 14.52 5.51
N GLY A 112 -3.34 14.35 6.82
CA GLY A 112 -4.42 13.94 7.72
C GLY A 112 -4.69 12.43 7.75
N TYR A 113 -3.98 11.64 6.96
CA TYR A 113 -4.04 10.18 7.02
C TYR A 113 -3.11 9.70 8.14
N ARG A 114 -3.61 8.80 8.98
CA ARG A 114 -2.90 8.21 10.11
C ARG A 114 -2.99 6.69 10.02
N PRO A 115 -1.92 6.02 9.54
CA PRO A 115 -1.81 4.57 9.62
C PRO A 115 -1.99 4.09 11.06
N ILE A 116 -2.73 3.00 11.23
CA ILE A 116 -2.88 2.28 12.50
C ILE A 116 -2.14 0.96 12.38
N MET A 117 -2.43 0.19 11.34
CA MET A 117 -1.84 -1.12 11.08
C MET A 117 -1.37 -1.21 9.64
N VAL A 118 -0.25 -1.89 9.44
CA VAL A 118 0.28 -2.21 8.12
C VAL A 118 0.51 -3.72 8.02
N ILE A 119 0.12 -4.30 6.88
CA ILE A 119 0.42 -5.70 6.52
C ILE A 119 1.19 -5.65 5.22
N ILE A 120 2.40 -6.19 5.16
CA ILE A 120 3.22 -6.20 3.96
C ILE A 120 3.79 -7.58 3.66
#